data_AF-A0A1B7M235-F1
#
_entry.id   AF-A0A1B7M235-F1
#
_cell.length_a   1.000
_cell.length_b   1.000
_cell.length_c   1.000
_cell.angle_alpha   90.00
_cell.angle_beta   90.00
_cell.angle_gamma   90.00
#
_symmetry.space_group_name_H-M   'P 1'
#
loop_
_entity.id
_entity.type
_entity.pdbx_description
1 polymer ?
#
loop_
_entity_poly.entity_id
_entity_poly.type
_entity_poly.pdbx_seq_one_letter_code
_entity_poly.pdbx_strand_id
1 'polypeptide(L)'
;MTLRHIVSWKLNGETFAARNGQAAKIAEALEALRDRIPEIRDLNVYRNELHEGENFDLTVIADFDDADALAVYADHPEHVPVVDMIKGMVSDRVAVDFTV
;
A
#
# COMPACT_ATOMS: atom_id res chain seq x y z
N MET A 1 21.61 1.17 5.11
CA MET A 1 20.45 0.75 5.92
C MET A 1 19.25 1.29 5.18
N THR A 2 18.25 0.45 4.95
CA THR A 2 17.04 0.84 4.21
C THR A 2 15.88 0.75 5.18
N LEU A 3 14.98 1.75 5.21
CA LEU A 3 13.73 1.66 5.96
C LEU A 3 12.68 0.94 5.11
N ARG A 4 12.16 -0.18 5.61
CA ARG A 4 11.06 -0.92 5.00
C ARG A 4 9.74 -0.56 5.68
N HIS A 5 8.81 -0.06 4.88
CA HIS A 5 7.43 0.27 5.22
C HIS A 5 6.49 -0.78 4.64
N ILE A 6 5.78 -1.50 5.52
CA ILE A 6 4.79 -2.50 5.09
C ILE A 6 3.42 -2.08 5.60
N VAL A 7 2.44 -2.03 4.70
CA VAL A 7 1.04 -1.76 5.06
C VAL A 7 0.17 -2.83 4.47
N SER A 8 -0.73 -3.37 5.27
CA SER A 8 -1.77 -4.29 4.82
C SER A 8 -3.14 -3.68 5.05
N TRP A 9 -4.06 -3.90 4.10
CA TRP A 9 -5.45 -3.45 4.20
C TRP A 9 -6.46 -4.59 4.13
N LYS A 10 -7.49 -4.53 4.99
CA LYS A 10 -8.78 -5.18 4.71
C LYS A 10 -9.65 -4.21 3.93
N LEU A 11 -10.31 -4.72 2.91
CA LEU A 11 -11.13 -3.92 2.00
C LEU A 11 -12.62 -4.06 2.33
N ASN A 12 -13.40 -3.06 1.99
CA ASN A 12 -14.81 -2.93 2.40
C ASN A 12 -15.80 -3.57 1.41
N GLY A 13 -15.33 -4.21 0.34
CA GLY A 13 -16.18 -4.96 -0.58
C GLY A 13 -16.90 -6.13 0.09
N GLU A 14 -18.20 -6.25 -0.14
CA GLU A 14 -19.04 -7.29 0.48
C GLU A 14 -18.73 -8.71 -0.01
N THR A 15 -18.18 -8.84 -1.22
CA THR A 15 -17.81 -10.14 -1.82
C THR A 15 -16.32 -10.21 -2.08
N PHE A 16 -15.79 -11.44 -2.19
CA PHE A 16 -14.41 -11.67 -2.62
C PHE A 16 -14.06 -10.92 -3.91
N ALA A 17 -14.94 -11.04 -4.91
CA ALA A 17 -14.74 -10.43 -6.21
C ALA A 17 -14.68 -8.89 -6.12
N ALA A 18 -15.53 -8.29 -5.28
CA ALA A 18 -15.50 -6.85 -5.03
C ALA A 18 -14.19 -6.42 -4.37
N ARG A 19 -13.74 -7.12 -3.31
CA ARG A 19 -12.47 -6.83 -2.64
C ARG A 19 -11.27 -7.03 -3.58
N ASN A 20 -11.25 -8.10 -4.37
CA ASN A 20 -10.19 -8.34 -5.34
C ASN A 20 -10.14 -7.25 -6.44
N GLY A 21 -11.31 -6.75 -6.88
CA GLY A 21 -11.39 -5.62 -7.81
C GLY A 21 -10.84 -4.33 -7.20
N GLN A 22 -11.20 -4.02 -5.95
CA GLN A 22 -10.62 -2.89 -5.21
C GLN A 22 -9.10 -3.06 -5.04
N ALA A 23 -8.65 -4.26 -4.66
CA ALA A 23 -7.25 -4.59 -4.46
C ALA A 23 -6.42 -4.37 -5.73
N ALA A 24 -6.93 -4.82 -6.89
CA ALA A 24 -6.28 -4.60 -8.18
C ALA A 24 -6.17 -3.11 -8.53
N LYS A 25 -7.23 -2.33 -8.29
CA LYS A 25 -7.23 -0.88 -8.53
C LYS A 25 -6.23 -0.14 -7.62
N ILE A 26 -6.13 -0.55 -6.36
CA ILE A 26 -5.17 0.04 -5.42
C ILE A 26 -3.74 -0.32 -5.83
N ALA A 27 -3.48 -1.57 -6.23
CA ALA A 27 -2.17 -2.01 -6.69
C ALA A 27 -1.69 -1.17 -7.88
N GLU A 28 -2.52 -1.03 -8.92
CA GLU A 28 -2.18 -0.20 -10.09
C GLU A 28 -1.85 1.25 -9.71
N ALA A 29 -2.65 1.86 -8.82
CA ALA A 29 -2.45 3.24 -8.39
C ALA A 29 -1.15 3.43 -7.58
N LEU A 30 -0.80 2.49 -6.70
CA LEU A 30 0.42 2.54 -5.89
C LEU A 30 1.67 2.22 -6.73
N GLU A 31 1.61 1.21 -7.59
CA GLU A 31 2.74 0.84 -8.45
C GLU A 31 3.12 1.96 -9.43
N ALA A 32 2.13 2.72 -9.91
CA ALA A 32 2.37 3.91 -10.73
C ALA A 32 3.15 5.03 -10.02
N LEU A 33 3.24 5.02 -8.68
CA LEU A 33 4.02 6.01 -7.92
C LEU A 33 5.53 5.78 -8.01
N ARG A 34 5.94 4.54 -8.28
CA ARG A 34 7.36 4.14 -8.36
C ARG A 34 8.17 5.06 -9.29
N ASP A 35 7.59 5.42 -10.43
CA ASP A 35 8.26 6.25 -11.44
C ASP A 35 8.05 7.77 -11.21
N ARG A 36 7.28 8.14 -10.19
CA ARG A 36 6.83 9.53 -9.94
C ARG A 36 7.36 10.12 -8.65
N ILE A 37 7.81 9.29 -7.71
CA ILE A 37 8.29 9.74 -6.39
C ILE A 37 9.73 9.25 -6.19
N PRO A 38 10.73 10.15 -6.24
CA PRO A 38 12.15 9.78 -6.17
C PRO A 38 12.58 9.08 -4.88
N GLU A 39 11.87 9.30 -3.77
CA GLU A 39 12.18 8.72 -2.46
C GLU A 39 11.88 7.22 -2.38
N ILE A 40 11.07 6.70 -3.30
CA ILE A 40 10.77 5.26 -3.38
C ILE A 40 11.98 4.54 -3.97
N ARG A 41 12.62 3.67 -3.18
CA ARG A 41 13.69 2.78 -3.67
C ARG A 41 13.13 1.53 -4.32
N ASP A 42 12.10 0.96 -3.71
CA ASP A 42 11.29 -0.12 -4.26
C ASP A 42 9.87 -0.03 -3.70
N LEU A 43 8.89 -0.47 -4.48
CA LEU A 43 7.50 -0.53 -4.06
C LEU A 43 6.79 -1.64 -4.82
N ASN A 44 6.31 -2.64 -4.10
CA ASN A 44 5.54 -3.74 -4.67
C ASN A 44 4.24 -3.93 -3.90
N VAL A 45 3.19 -4.30 -4.64
CA VAL A 45 1.88 -4.56 -4.06
C VAL A 45 1.47 -6.00 -4.35
N TYR A 46 1.00 -6.69 -3.31
CA TYR A 46 0.65 -8.10 -3.37
C TYR A 46 -0.78 -8.31 -2.86
N ARG A 47 -1.58 -8.98 -3.67
CA ARG A 47 -2.93 -9.40 -3.29
C ARG A 47 -2.84 -10.70 -2.51
N ASN A 48 -3.74 -10.88 -1.56
CA ASN A 48 -3.84 -12.14 -0.84
C ASN A 48 -4.41 -13.24 -1.72
N GLU A 49 -3.80 -14.43 -1.65
CA GLU A 49 -4.16 -15.59 -2.48
C GLU A 49 -4.80 -16.73 -1.68
N LEU A 50 -4.69 -16.73 -0.35
CA LEU A 50 -5.11 -17.82 0.52
C LEU A 50 -5.87 -17.30 1.76
N HIS A 51 -6.67 -18.17 2.40
CA HIS A 51 -7.39 -17.85 3.65
C HIS A 51 -8.28 -16.59 3.51
N GLU A 52 -9.14 -16.57 2.49
CA GLU A 52 -10.06 -15.46 2.23
C GLU A 52 -10.90 -15.11 3.47
N GLY A 53 -10.96 -13.81 3.81
CA GLY A 53 -11.75 -13.29 4.94
C GLY A 53 -11.02 -13.32 6.27
N GLU A 54 -10.07 -14.25 6.45
CA GLU A 54 -9.17 -14.29 7.61
C GLU A 54 -8.02 -13.29 7.42
N ASN A 55 -7.27 -13.45 6.33
CA ASN A 55 -6.15 -12.60 5.96
C ASN A 55 -6.60 -11.20 5.50
N PHE A 56 -5.65 -10.26 5.50
CA PHE A 56 -5.81 -8.95 4.86
C PHE A 56 -5.82 -9.14 3.33
N ASP A 57 -6.57 -8.33 2.61
CA ASP A 57 -6.82 -8.54 1.17
C ASP A 57 -5.65 -8.07 0.29
N LEU A 58 -4.87 -7.09 0.77
CA LEU A 58 -3.80 -6.44 0.02
C LEU A 58 -2.65 -6.03 0.96
N THR A 59 -1.41 -6.13 0.49
CA THR A 59 -0.23 -5.60 1.17
C THR A 59 0.64 -4.80 0.20
N VAL A 60 1.14 -3.65 0.64
CA VAL A 60 2.26 -2.95 0.00
C VAL A 60 3.53 -3.16 0.82
N ILE A 61 4.65 -3.35 0.13
CA ILE A 61 5.99 -3.36 0.69
C ILE A 61 6.76 -2.28 -0.05
N ALA A 62 7.21 -1.25 0.67
CA ALA A 62 7.96 -0.14 0.12
C ALA A 62 9.25 0.09 0.90
N ASP A 63 10.32 0.37 0.18
CA ASP A 63 11.66 0.61 0.73
C ASP A 63 12.07 2.07 0.48
N PHE A 64 12.60 2.71 1.52
CA PHE A 64 13.06 4.09 1.55
C PHE A 64 14.49 4.17 2.10
N ASP A 65 15.20 5.26 1.83
CA ASP A 65 16.54 5.46 2.42
C ASP A 65 16.49 5.52 3.94
N ASP A 66 15.51 6.23 4.50
CA ASP A 66 15.31 6.43 5.92
C ASP A 66 13.88 6.92 6.24
N ALA A 67 13.65 7.31 7.49
CA ALA A 67 12.36 7.83 7.96
C ALA A 67 12.01 9.20 7.38
N ASP A 68 13.01 10.02 7.03
CA ASP A 68 12.76 11.33 6.43
C ASP A 68 12.28 11.16 4.98
N ALA A 69 12.89 10.24 4.22
CA ALA A 69 12.43 9.85 2.89
C ALA A 69 10.99 9.29 2.91
N LEU A 70 10.66 8.45 3.90
CA LEU A 70 9.28 7.98 4.11
C LEU A 70 8.31 9.12 4.40
N ALA A 71 8.70 10.11 5.21
CA ALA A 71 7.86 11.27 5.51
C ALA A 71 7.61 12.13 4.26
N VAL A 72 8.63 12.36 3.43
CA VAL A 72 8.49 13.06 2.15
C VAL A 72 7.55 12.32 1.21
N TYR A 73 7.68 11.00 1.07
CA TYR A 73 6.75 10.17 0.31
C TYR A 73 5.32 10.27 0.84
N ALA A 74 5.13 10.21 2.17
CA ALA A 74 3.82 10.23 2.80
C ALA A 74 3.02 11.49 2.44
N ASP A 75 3.68 12.64 2.40
CA ASP A 75 3.08 13.95 2.08
C ASP A 75 3.18 14.32 0.58
N HIS A 76 3.75 13.45 -0.25
CA HIS A 76 3.98 13.76 -1.67
C HIS A 76 2.64 14.00 -2.42
N PRO A 77 2.53 15.05 -3.25
CA PRO A 77 1.28 15.41 -3.94
C PRO A 77 0.73 14.33 -4.87
N GLU A 78 1.57 13.40 -5.32
CA GLU A 78 1.15 12.23 -6.10
C GLU A 78 0.65 11.07 -5.23
N HIS A 79 1.13 10.96 -3.99
CA HIS A 79 0.74 9.91 -3.05
C HIS A 79 -0.59 10.23 -2.36
N VAL A 80 -0.79 11.50 -1.94
CA VAL A 80 -1.99 11.93 -1.20
C VAL A 80 -3.32 11.56 -1.91
N PRO A 81 -3.49 11.77 -3.23
CA PRO A 81 -4.71 11.36 -3.93
C PRO A 81 -4.94 9.84 -3.92
N VAL A 82 -3.85 9.05 -3.97
CA VAL A 82 -3.92 7.59 -3.90
C VAL A 82 -4.36 7.16 -2.49
N VAL A 83 -3.81 7.78 -1.45
CA VAL A 83 -4.22 7.54 -0.05
C VAL A 83 -5.70 7.84 0.15
N ASP A 84 -6.20 8.95 -0.36
CA ASP A 84 -7.61 9.31 -0.19
C ASP A 84 -8.55 8.36 -0.95
N MET A 85 -8.14 7.88 -2.13
CA MET A 85 -8.83 6.80 -2.83
C MET A 85 -8.87 5.52 -1.98
N ILE A 86 -7.74 5.11 -1.41
CA ILE A 86 -7.62 3.90 -0.58
C ILE A 86 -8.52 4.02 0.65
N LYS A 87 -8.55 5.18 1.35
CA LYS A 87 -9.41 5.40 2.54
C LYS A 87 -10.89 5.10 2.27
N GLY A 88 -11.38 5.35 1.05
CA GLY A 88 -12.75 5.02 0.66
C GLY A 88 -13.04 3.54 0.44
N MET A 89 -12.01 2.69 0.35
CA MET A 89 -12.10 1.26 0.03
C MET A 89 -11.69 0.35 1.18
N VAL A 90 -11.19 0.89 2.29
CA VAL A 90 -10.64 0.10 3.41
C VAL A 90 -11.61 0.00 4.58
N SER A 91 -11.59 -1.14 5.25
CA SER A 91 -12.29 -1.40 6.51
C SER A 91 -11.31 -1.53 7.69
N ASP A 92 -10.08 -1.98 7.42
CA ASP A 92 -9.02 -2.08 8.42
C ASP A 92 -7.64 -1.81 7.78
N ARG A 93 -6.69 -1.35 8.59
CA ARG A 93 -5.31 -1.03 8.18
C ARG A 93 -4.33 -1.34 9.31
N VAL A 94 -3.29 -2.11 8.97
CA VAL A 94 -2.13 -2.32 9.84
C VAL A 94 -0.86 -1.93 9.10
N ALA A 95 0.14 -1.42 9.84
CA ALA A 95 1.43 -1.04 9.29
C ALA A 95 2.56 -1.44 10.23
N VAL A 96 3.72 -1.78 9.65
CA VAL A 96 4.96 -2.06 10.38
C VAL A 96 6.13 -1.44 9.63
N ASP A 97 6.99 -0.76 10.37
CA ASP A 97 8.17 -0.06 9.86
C ASP A 97 9.43 -0.58 10.56
N PHE A 98 10.46 -0.95 9.79
CA PHE A 98 11.72 -1.44 10.33
C PHE A 98 12.89 -1.27 9.37
N THR A 99 14.11 -1.16 9.90
CA THR A 99 15.33 -1.07 9.09
C THR A 99 15.83 -2.47 8.69
N VAL A 100 16.24 -2.64 7.44
CA VAL A 100 16.91 -3.83 6.89
C VAL A 100 18.40 -3.60 6.61
#